data_AF-V5I7J5-F1
#
_entry.id   AF-V5I7J5-F1
#
_cell.length_a   1.000
_cell.length_b   1.000
_cell.length_c   1.000
_cell.angle_alpha   90.00
_cell.angle_beta   90.00
_cell.angle_gamma   90.00
#
_symmetry.space_group_name_H-M   'P 1'
#
loop_
_entity.id
_entity.type
_entity.pdbx_description
1 polymer ?
#
loop_
_entity_poly.entity_id
_entity_poly.type
_entity_poly.pdbx_seq_one_letter_code
_entity_poly.pdbx_strand_id
1 'polypeptide(L)'
;AKFSPVATAFYRLLPDIKIIKEVEGEAAYRLQKCFSPGVIGVRQEKNGKKIAVVSNSRYDTSSRNVFRYDDLKDTVVMSKMQDHFIFTIESVGAMQPEIIFKEAIKILRNKCVSLLDELKSA
;
A
#
# COMPACT_ATOMS: atom_id res chain seq x y z
N ALA A 1 19.14 -8.35 -19.13
CA ALA A 1 18.77 -7.22 -18.24
C ALA A 1 19.52 -5.91 -18.51
N LYS A 2 20.65 -5.88 -19.26
CA LYS A 2 21.51 -4.68 -19.41
C LYS A 2 20.85 -3.39 -19.94
N PHE A 3 19.70 -3.49 -20.60
CA PHE A 3 18.96 -2.35 -21.17
C PHE A 3 17.77 -1.90 -20.30
N SER A 4 17.55 -2.52 -19.14
CA SER A 4 16.50 -2.06 -18.23
C SER A 4 16.84 -0.66 -17.72
N PRO A 5 15.96 0.35 -17.90
CA PRO A 5 16.21 1.69 -17.39
C PRO A 5 15.97 1.82 -15.88
N VAL A 6 15.45 0.76 -15.24
CA VAL A 6 15.13 0.71 -13.81
C VAL A 6 16.00 -0.31 -13.08
N ALA A 7 16.38 0.04 -11.85
CA ALA A 7 16.92 -0.89 -10.88
C ALA A 7 15.81 -1.82 -10.40
N THR A 8 14.69 -1.23 -9.98
CA THR A 8 13.44 -1.93 -9.71
C THR A 8 12.25 -1.06 -10.07
N ALA A 9 11.19 -1.69 -10.57
CA ALA A 9 9.90 -1.07 -10.77
C ALA A 9 8.84 -2.07 -10.34
N PHE A 10 8.09 -1.72 -9.31
CA PHE A 10 7.04 -2.56 -8.76
C PHE A 10 5.94 -1.70 -8.15
N TYR A 11 4.85 -2.35 -7.77
CA TYR A 11 3.77 -1.69 -7.06
C TYR A 11 3.26 -2.59 -5.93
N ARG A 12 2.50 -1.97 -5.04
CA ARG A 12 1.61 -2.66 -4.11
C ARG A 12 0.28 -1.94 -4.03
N LEU A 13 -0.76 -2.64 -3.61
CA LEU A 13 -2.04 -2.02 -3.30
C LEU A 13 -1.97 -1.31 -1.93
N LEU A 14 -2.72 -0.23 -1.76
CA LEU A 14 -2.86 0.45 -0.47
C LEU A 14 -3.48 -0.52 0.56
N PRO A 15 -2.83 -0.75 1.71
CA PRO A 15 -3.43 -1.50 2.82
C PRO A 15 -4.67 -0.78 3.35
N ASP A 16 -5.73 -1.52 3.57
CA ASP A 16 -6.96 -1.07 4.20
C ASP A 16 -7.11 -1.84 5.52
N ILE A 17 -6.94 -1.13 6.64
CA ILE A 17 -6.97 -1.71 7.98
C ILE A 17 -8.20 -1.13 8.67
N LYS A 18 -9.08 -1.99 9.16
CA LYS A 18 -10.29 -1.60 9.87
C LYS A 18 -10.32 -2.23 11.25
N ILE A 19 -10.39 -1.40 12.28
CA ILE A 19 -10.63 -1.85 13.66
C ILE A 19 -12.14 -2.02 13.80
N ILE A 20 -12.61 -3.27 13.87
CA ILE A 20 -14.04 -3.62 13.92
C ILE A 20 -14.59 -3.72 15.34
N LYS A 21 -13.70 -3.82 16.34
CA LYS A 21 -14.04 -3.81 17.77
C LYS A 21 -13.11 -2.83 18.47
N GLU A 22 -13.63 -2.03 19.38
CA GLU A 22 -12.83 -1.09 20.15
C GLU A 22 -11.76 -1.83 20.95
N VAL A 23 -10.50 -1.38 20.84
CA VAL A 23 -9.36 -1.93 21.55
C VAL A 23 -8.81 -0.84 22.45
N GLU A 24 -8.88 -1.06 23.76
CA GLU A 24 -8.55 -0.05 24.78
C GLU A 24 -7.33 -0.45 25.63
N GLY A 25 -6.73 0.52 26.31
CA GLY A 25 -5.73 0.32 27.35
C GLY A 25 -4.49 -0.42 26.85
N GLU A 26 -4.01 -1.42 27.60
CA GLU A 26 -2.82 -2.20 27.23
C GLU A 26 -3.01 -2.99 25.93
N ALA A 27 -4.24 -3.40 25.61
CA ALA A 27 -4.53 -4.07 24.35
C ALA A 27 -4.32 -3.12 23.16
N ALA A 28 -4.60 -1.81 23.31
CA ALA A 28 -4.37 -0.81 22.27
C ALA A 28 -2.87 -0.67 21.95
N TYR A 29 -2.03 -0.65 22.98
CA TYR A 29 -0.57 -0.60 22.82
C TYR A 29 0.01 -1.91 22.25
N ARG A 30 -0.55 -3.07 22.62
CA ARG A 30 -0.17 -4.35 21.98
C ARG A 30 -0.59 -4.40 20.51
N LEU A 31 -1.80 -3.93 20.19
CA LEU A 31 -2.26 -3.83 18.82
C LEU A 31 -1.33 -2.92 18.01
N GLN A 32 -0.93 -1.77 18.56
CA GLN A 32 0.03 -0.88 17.92
C GLN A 32 1.35 -1.59 17.56
N LYS A 33 1.89 -2.41 18.47
CA LYS A 33 3.12 -3.18 18.23
C LYS A 33 2.99 -4.30 17.19
N CYS A 34 1.77 -4.68 16.82
CA CYS A 34 1.55 -5.68 15.77
C CYS A 34 1.76 -5.11 14.36
N PHE A 35 1.69 -3.79 14.19
CA PHE A 35 1.81 -3.12 12.89
C PHE A 35 3.12 -2.33 12.79
N SER A 36 3.46 -1.90 11.57
CA SER A 36 4.60 -1.01 11.36
C SER A 36 4.44 0.30 12.14
N PRO A 37 5.55 0.94 12.57
CA PRO A 37 5.50 2.22 13.27
C PRO A 37 4.70 3.27 12.49
N GLY A 38 3.81 3.98 13.18
CA GLY A 38 2.96 5.03 12.60
C GLY A 38 1.68 4.53 11.92
N VAL A 39 1.47 3.21 11.80
CA VAL A 39 0.23 2.65 11.22
C VAL A 39 -0.94 2.77 12.20
N ILE A 40 -0.76 2.29 13.42
CA ILE A 40 -1.74 2.37 14.51
C ILE A 40 -1.28 3.42 15.52
N GLY A 41 -2.16 4.36 15.82
CA GLY A 41 -2.01 5.32 16.92
C GLY A 41 -2.81 4.89 18.14
N VAL A 42 -2.50 5.50 19.28
CA VAL A 42 -3.32 5.41 20.49
C VAL A 42 -3.83 6.81 20.79
N ARG A 43 -5.15 7.00 20.73
CA ARG A 43 -5.82 8.27 21.01
C ARG A 43 -6.39 8.25 22.42
N GLN A 44 -6.25 9.35 23.14
CA GLN A 44 -6.91 9.54 24.43
C GLN A 44 -8.28 10.18 24.22
N GLU A 45 -9.32 9.50 24.69
CA GLU A 45 -10.70 9.96 24.67
C GLU A 45 -10.99 10.89 25.86
N LYS A 46 -12.08 11.67 25.77
CA LYS A 46 -12.46 12.67 26.80
C LYS A 46 -12.70 12.07 28.18
N ASN A 47 -13.06 10.79 28.24
CA ASN A 47 -13.26 10.02 29.47
C ASN A 47 -11.95 9.44 30.04
N GLY A 48 -10.79 9.78 29.47
CA GLY A 48 -9.47 9.28 29.87
C GLY A 48 -9.09 7.92 29.30
N LYS A 49 -9.99 7.24 28.58
CA LYS A 49 -9.68 5.96 27.92
C LYS A 49 -8.70 6.14 26.78
N LYS A 50 -7.83 5.15 26.58
CA LYS A 50 -6.84 5.12 25.50
C LYS A 50 -7.28 4.08 24.48
N ILE A 51 -7.61 4.51 23.27
CA ILE A 51 -8.16 3.65 22.22
C ILE A 51 -7.20 3.55 21.04
N ALA A 52 -7.14 2.38 20.40
CA ALA A 52 -6.39 2.21 19.16
C ALA A 52 -7.14 2.84 17.98
N VAL A 53 -6.42 3.57 17.13
CA VAL A 53 -6.95 4.15 15.90
C VAL A 53 -5.99 3.89 14.74
N VAL A 54 -6.53 3.74 13.54
CA VAL A 54 -5.69 3.64 12.33
C VAL A 54 -5.25 5.04 11.95
N SER A 55 -3.95 5.32 12.08
CA SER A 55 -3.37 6.62 11.77
C SER A 55 -3.00 6.73 10.29
N ASN A 56 -2.22 5.78 9.79
CA ASN A 56 -1.79 5.78 8.38
C ASN A 56 -1.50 4.37 7.88
N SER A 57 -2.48 3.76 7.23
CA SER A 57 -2.36 2.41 6.67
C SER A 57 -1.34 2.30 5.53
N ARG A 58 -0.93 3.41 4.91
CA ARG A 58 0.06 3.40 3.82
C ARG A 58 1.39 2.80 4.28
N TYR A 59 1.78 3.01 5.54
CA TYR A 59 3.06 2.53 6.08
C TYR A 59 3.05 1.05 6.50
N ASP A 60 1.90 0.38 6.41
CA ASP A 60 1.81 -1.04 6.76
C ASP A 60 2.51 -1.92 5.72
N THR A 61 3.30 -2.88 6.22
CA THR A 61 3.96 -3.92 5.41
C THR A 61 3.14 -5.20 5.33
N SER A 62 1.96 -5.22 5.97
CA SER A 62 1.02 -6.35 5.98
C SER A 62 1.62 -7.63 6.56
N SER A 63 2.34 -7.49 7.68
CA SER A 63 2.99 -8.58 8.41
C SER A 63 2.03 -9.65 8.94
N ARG A 64 0.75 -9.30 9.11
CA ARG A 64 -0.29 -10.18 9.68
C ARG A 64 0.00 -10.65 11.11
N ASN A 65 0.88 -9.96 11.84
CA ASN A 65 1.24 -10.30 13.22
C ASN A 65 0.04 -10.26 14.19
N VAL A 66 -0.97 -9.42 13.93
CA VAL A 66 -2.17 -9.31 14.77
C VAL A 66 -2.90 -10.65 14.95
N PHE A 67 -2.87 -11.53 13.94
CA PHE A 67 -3.53 -12.84 13.98
C PHE A 67 -2.83 -13.86 14.89
N ARG A 68 -1.65 -13.53 15.43
CA ARG A 68 -0.96 -14.36 16.43
C ARG A 68 -1.54 -14.22 17.84
N TYR A 69 -2.36 -13.19 18.08
CA TYR A 69 -2.91 -12.87 19.38
C TYR A 69 -4.41 -13.19 19.40
N ASP A 70 -4.81 -14.18 20.19
CA ASP A 70 -6.21 -14.65 20.21
C ASP A 70 -7.20 -13.58 20.64
N ASP A 71 -6.77 -12.65 21.49
CA ASP A 71 -7.60 -11.54 21.96
C ASP A 71 -7.69 -10.37 20.96
N LEU A 72 -6.81 -10.31 19.94
CA LEU A 72 -6.75 -9.22 18.96
C LEU A 72 -7.16 -9.64 17.55
N LYS A 73 -7.01 -10.92 17.19
CA LYS A 73 -7.23 -11.41 15.81
C LYS A 73 -8.60 -11.06 15.24
N ASP A 74 -9.64 -11.04 16.08
CA ASP A 74 -11.02 -10.77 15.70
C ASP A 74 -11.43 -9.30 15.92
N THR A 75 -10.47 -8.42 16.21
CA THR A 75 -10.68 -6.97 16.39
C THR A 75 -10.31 -6.16 15.16
N VAL A 76 -9.59 -6.76 14.19
CA VAL A 76 -9.11 -6.07 12.98
C VAL A 76 -9.42 -6.87 11.73
N VAL A 77 -9.88 -6.17 10.69
CA VAL A 77 -9.94 -6.67 9.32
C VAL A 77 -8.81 -6.02 8.52
N MET A 78 -8.00 -6.85 7.86
CA MET A 78 -6.93 -6.41 6.96
C MET A 78 -7.32 -6.74 5.51
N SER A 79 -7.46 -5.72 4.67
CA SER A 79 -7.75 -5.82 3.24
C SER A 79 -6.80 -4.92 2.44
N LYS A 80 -7.02 -4.85 1.12
CA LYS A 80 -6.31 -3.93 0.23
C LYS A 80 -7.32 -3.26 -0.69
N MET A 81 -7.12 -1.98 -0.96
CA MET A 81 -7.94 -1.22 -1.91
C MET A 81 -7.52 -1.60 -3.34
N GLN A 82 -8.43 -2.23 -4.10
CA GLN A 82 -8.11 -2.89 -5.37
C GLN A 82 -7.71 -1.92 -6.49
N ASP A 83 -8.21 -0.70 -6.44
CA ASP A 83 -8.03 0.37 -7.41
C ASP A 83 -6.95 1.38 -7.01
N HIS A 84 -6.28 1.18 -5.87
CA HIS A 84 -5.25 2.10 -5.36
C HIS A 84 -3.85 1.47 -5.40
N PHE A 85 -3.11 1.81 -6.44
CA PHE A 85 -1.74 1.34 -6.67
C PHE A 85 -0.70 2.33 -6.14
N ILE A 86 0.25 1.84 -5.34
CA ILE A 86 1.41 2.58 -4.87
C ILE A 86 2.62 2.07 -5.64
N PHE A 87 3.05 2.82 -6.64
CA PHE A 87 4.22 2.51 -7.46
C PHE A 87 5.52 2.94 -6.76
N THR A 88 6.55 2.12 -6.91
CA THR A 88 7.94 2.44 -6.56
C THR A 88 8.80 2.16 -7.79
N ILE A 89 9.46 3.21 -8.29
CA ILE A 89 10.27 3.16 -9.51
C ILE A 89 11.64 3.76 -9.16
N GLU A 90 12.67 2.93 -9.25
CA GLU A 90 14.05 3.32 -9.02
C GLU A 90 14.81 3.26 -10.34
N SER A 91 15.41 4.37 -10.75
CA SER A 91 16.18 4.46 -11.99
C SER A 91 17.61 3.93 -11.81
N VAL A 92 18.20 3.40 -12.89
CA VAL A 92 19.66 3.12 -12.94
C VAL A 92 20.52 4.37 -13.19
N GLY A 93 19.89 5.54 -13.38
CA GLY A 93 20.55 6.85 -13.49
C GLY A 93 20.51 7.49 -14.87
N ALA A 94 20.24 6.73 -15.93
CA ALA A 94 20.21 7.27 -17.30
C ALA A 94 19.02 8.21 -17.57
N MET A 95 17.89 7.99 -16.89
CA MET A 95 16.65 8.80 -17.01
C MET A 95 16.00 8.96 -15.63
N GLN A 96 15.31 10.07 -15.38
CA GLN A 96 14.56 10.23 -14.13
C GLN A 96 13.35 9.28 -14.06
N PRO A 97 12.99 8.76 -12.87
CA PRO A 97 11.85 7.84 -12.71
C PRO A 97 10.53 8.37 -13.28
N GLU A 98 10.22 9.66 -13.15
CA GLU A 98 9.00 10.26 -13.69
C GLU A 98 8.98 10.28 -15.22
N ILE A 99 10.14 10.38 -15.87
CA ILE A 99 10.27 10.29 -17.32
C ILE A 99 10.05 8.85 -17.75
N ILE A 100 10.69 7.89 -17.07
CA ILE A 100 10.52 6.45 -17.35
C ILE A 100 9.04 6.06 -17.29
N PHE A 101 8.32 6.51 -16.27
CA PHE A 101 6.89 6.24 -16.12
C PHE A 101 6.05 6.83 -17.28
N LYS A 102 6.32 8.08 -17.67
CA LYS A 102 5.63 8.74 -18.79
C LYS A 102 5.91 8.01 -20.12
N GLU A 103 7.15 7.62 -20.38
CA GLU A 103 7.52 6.88 -21.60
C GLU A 103 6.87 5.49 -21.64
N ALA A 104 6.78 4.79 -20.50
CA ALA A 104 6.08 3.51 -20.43
C ALA A 104 4.60 3.63 -20.83
N ILE A 105 3.91 4.69 -20.38
CA ILE A 105 2.51 4.96 -20.76
C ILE A 105 2.41 5.27 -22.27
N LYS A 106 3.31 6.08 -22.82
CA LYS A 106 3.33 6.39 -24.26
C LYS A 106 3.53 5.12 -25.10
N ILE A 107 4.43 4.23 -24.68
CA ILE A 107 4.67 2.96 -25.36
C ILE A 107 3.39 2.11 -25.38
N LEU A 108 2.67 2.00 -24.25
CA LEU A 108 1.41 1.27 -24.19
C LEU A 108 0.37 1.88 -25.14
N ARG A 109 0.22 3.20 -25.13
CA ARG A 109 -0.69 3.92 -26.04
C ARG A 109 -0.36 3.65 -27.51
N ASN A 110 0.91 3.77 -27.88
CA ASN A 110 1.36 3.60 -29.26
C ASN A 110 1.15 2.16 -29.76
N LYS A 111 1.31 1.16 -28.89
CA LYS A 111 0.96 -0.23 -29.22
C LYS A 111 -0.51 -0.39 -29.58
N CYS A 112 -1.42 0.21 -28.81
CA CYS A 112 -2.84 0.18 -29.13
C CYS A 112 -3.15 0.90 -30.46
N VAL A 113 -2.54 2.05 -30.72
CA VAL A 113 -2.72 2.81 -31.97
C VAL A 113 -2.24 1.99 -33.17
N SER A 114 -1.04 1.38 -33.08
CA SER A 114 -0.50 0.54 -34.14
C SER A 114 -1.46 -0.57 -34.55
N LEU A 115 -2.04 -1.27 -33.57
CA LEU A 115 -3.00 -2.35 -33.83
C LEU A 115 -4.30 -1.82 -34.48
N LEU A 116 -4.76 -0.65 -34.07
CA LEU A 116 -5.95 -0.02 -34.67
C LEU A 116 -5.70 0.39 -36.12
N ASP A 117 -4.49 0.83 -36.46
CA ASP A 117 -4.15 1.26 -37.82
C ASP A 117 -3.99 0.05 -38.76
N GLU A 118 -3.47 -1.07 -38.27
CA GLU A 118 -3.44 -2.35 -39.00
C GLU A 118 -4.88 -2.82 -39.32
N LEU A 119 -5.79 -2.75 -38.35
CA LEU A 119 -7.19 -3.14 -38.56
C LEU A 119 -7.94 -2.26 -39.57
N LYS A 120 -7.57 -0.99 -39.71
CA LYS A 120 -8.18 -0.07 -40.70
C LYS A 120 -7.57 -0.22 -42.10
N SER A 121 -6.36 -0.77 -42.18
CA SER A 121 -5.63 -0.97 -43.43
C SER A 121 -5.96 -2.32 -44.09
N ALA A 122 -6.66 -3.19 -43.38
CA ALA A 122 -7.25 -4.44 -43.86
C ALA A 122 -8.66 -4.20 -44.42
#